data_AF-A0AAD9TZA2-F1
#
_entry.id   AF-A0AAD9TZA2-F1
#
_cell.length_a   1.000
_cell.length_b   1.000
_cell.length_c   1.000
_cell.angle_alpha   90.00
_cell.angle_beta   90.00
_cell.angle_gamma   90.00
#
_symmetry.space_group_name_H-M   'P 1'
#
loop_
_entity.id
_entity.type
_entity.pdbx_description
1 polymer ?
#
loop_
_entity_poly.entity_id
_entity_poly.type
_entity_poly.pdbx_seq_one_letter_code
_entity_poly.pdbx_strand_id
1 'polypeptide(L)'
;MAEDKYNMKNPAVKRIMQEVKEMQSNPSDDFMSLPLEDNLFEWQFAIRGPRDTEFEGGIYHGRIQLPAEYPFKPPSFMLLTPNGRFETQTKICLSISNHHPEHWQPSWSVRTALVALIAFMPTNPNGALGSLDYKKEERLALTIKSRQAAPKYGTPDRQKLIDEIHEYMLSKAPPVPQLTPSESSQEPSSNSEIESPANSQDAEGVVTREVPSNPEVGERIIEEVQEVPDNANPHPTGVRASREVSFSGPTEQLLPKPETRVQKPADDRLFTWAAVGLTIAILALLLKKFMKSSGHGAVFMDGS
;
A
#
# COMPACT_ATOMS: atom_id res chain seq x y z
N MET A 1 8.15 -9.19 -34.26
CA MET A 1 8.37 -8.16 -33.21
C MET A 1 7.07 -8.02 -32.43
N ALA A 2 7.09 -7.80 -31.12
CA ALA A 2 5.86 -7.75 -30.30
C ALA A 2 4.87 -6.63 -30.71
N GLU A 3 5.35 -5.65 -31.48
CA GLU A 3 4.58 -4.49 -31.95
C GLU A 3 3.41 -4.87 -32.88
N ASP A 4 3.51 -5.97 -33.63
CA ASP A 4 2.45 -6.40 -34.56
C ASP A 4 1.25 -7.06 -33.86
N LYS A 5 1.42 -7.48 -32.59
CA LYS A 5 0.43 -8.25 -31.84
C LYS A 5 -0.60 -7.36 -31.12
N TYR A 6 -0.28 -6.10 -30.83
CA TYR A 6 -1.07 -5.26 -29.95
C TYR A 6 -1.52 -3.95 -30.60
N ASN A 7 -2.73 -3.50 -30.26
CA ASN A 7 -3.28 -2.26 -30.81
C ASN A 7 -2.57 -1.03 -30.22
N MET A 8 -1.56 -0.53 -30.92
CA MET A 8 -0.83 0.70 -30.57
C MET A 8 -1.69 1.97 -30.62
N LYS A 9 -2.96 1.93 -31.03
CA LYS A 9 -3.88 3.06 -30.86
C LYS A 9 -4.42 3.15 -29.43
N ASN A 10 -4.39 2.06 -28.66
CA ASN A 10 -4.79 2.07 -27.27
C ASN A 10 -3.71 2.77 -26.41
N PRO A 11 -4.06 3.84 -25.67
CA PRO A 11 -3.09 4.58 -24.84
C PRO A 11 -2.46 3.72 -23.75
N ALA A 12 -3.19 2.78 -23.16
CA ALA A 12 -2.66 1.85 -22.15
C ALA A 12 -1.58 0.96 -22.76
N VAL A 13 -1.85 0.37 -23.92
CA VAL A 13 -0.88 -0.47 -24.64
C VAL A 13 0.39 0.32 -24.98
N LYS A 14 0.24 1.53 -25.52
CA LYS A 14 1.37 2.43 -25.78
C LYS A 14 2.22 2.70 -24.53
N ARG A 15 1.55 3.00 -23.41
CA ARG A 15 2.21 3.26 -22.13
C ARG A 15 2.98 2.03 -21.65
N ILE A 16 2.33 0.87 -21.65
CA ILE A 16 2.93 -0.40 -21.21
C ILE A 16 4.16 -0.75 -22.07
N MET A 17 4.06 -0.66 -23.40
CA MET A 17 5.19 -0.94 -24.30
C MET A 17 6.37 0.01 -24.06
N GLN A 18 6.09 1.29 -23.77
CA GLN A 18 7.13 2.26 -23.42
C GLN A 18 7.84 1.87 -22.11
N GLU A 19 7.08 1.44 -21.09
CA GLU A 19 7.67 0.99 -19.82
C GLU A 19 8.46 -0.31 -19.96
N VAL A 20 8.02 -1.26 -20.78
CA VAL A 20 8.80 -2.47 -21.11
C VAL A 20 10.15 -2.08 -21.70
N LYS A 21 10.16 -1.16 -22.67
CA LYS A 21 11.40 -0.66 -23.29
C LYS A 21 12.29 0.07 -22.28
N GLU A 22 11.71 0.88 -21.41
CA GLU A 22 12.44 1.57 -20.34
C GLU A 22 13.08 0.57 -19.37
N MET A 23 12.35 -0.47 -18.95
CA MET A 23 12.89 -1.49 -18.06
C MET A 23 14.02 -2.30 -18.70
N GLN A 24 13.89 -2.65 -19.98
CA GLN A 24 14.93 -3.38 -20.72
C GLN A 24 16.18 -2.55 -20.96
N SER A 25 16.04 -1.25 -21.23
CA SER A 25 17.17 -0.35 -21.48
C SER A 25 17.90 0.11 -20.22
N ASN A 26 17.24 0.03 -19.06
CA ASN A 26 17.81 0.42 -17.77
C ASN A 26 17.50 -0.65 -16.70
N PRO A 27 18.18 -1.82 -16.74
CA PRO A 27 17.93 -2.89 -15.78
C PRO A 27 18.24 -2.46 -14.35
N SER A 28 17.53 -3.02 -13.38
CA SER A 28 17.78 -2.84 -11.94
C SER A 28 18.43 -4.08 -11.36
N ASP A 29 19.30 -3.90 -10.36
CA ASP A 29 19.79 -5.02 -9.55
C ASP A 29 18.77 -5.44 -8.48
N ASP A 30 17.90 -4.53 -8.05
CA ASP A 30 16.97 -4.79 -6.94
C ASP A 30 15.71 -5.55 -7.37
N PHE A 31 15.40 -5.55 -8.66
CA PHE A 31 14.23 -6.25 -9.18
C PHE A 31 14.37 -6.58 -10.67
N MET A 32 13.60 -7.56 -11.11
CA MET A 32 13.34 -7.85 -12.51
C MET A 32 11.84 -8.04 -12.70
N SER A 33 11.30 -7.57 -13.82
CA SER A 33 9.91 -7.79 -14.18
C SER A 33 9.74 -7.89 -15.69
N LEU A 34 8.84 -8.77 -16.12
CA LEU A 34 8.53 -9.00 -17.52
C LEU A 34 7.02 -9.23 -17.70
N PRO A 35 6.39 -8.65 -18.74
CA PRO A 35 5.04 -9.01 -19.12
C PRO A 35 4.96 -10.46 -19.60
N LEU A 36 3.80 -11.09 -19.49
CA LEU A 36 3.57 -12.36 -20.18
C LEU A 36 3.54 -12.14 -21.70
N GLU A 37 4.01 -13.15 -22.44
CA GLU A 37 3.99 -13.12 -23.90
C GLU A 37 2.57 -13.08 -24.49
N ASP A 38 1.60 -13.71 -23.82
CA ASP A 38 0.20 -13.77 -24.25
C ASP A 38 -0.63 -12.59 -23.75
N ASN A 39 -0.27 -11.99 -22.61
CA ASN A 39 -1.01 -10.91 -21.97
C ASN A 39 -0.11 -9.79 -21.42
N LEU A 40 -0.02 -8.66 -22.13
CA LEU A 40 0.73 -7.47 -21.69
C LEU A 40 0.21 -6.80 -20.41
N PHE A 41 -1.01 -7.12 -19.97
CA PHE A 41 -1.60 -6.54 -18.76
C PHE A 41 -1.30 -7.39 -17.51
N GLU A 42 -0.60 -8.52 -17.66
CA GLU A 42 -0.14 -9.32 -16.52
C GLU A 42 1.38 -9.50 -16.60
N TRP A 43 2.06 -9.17 -15.51
CA TRP A 43 3.52 -9.20 -15.43
C TRP A 43 3.96 -10.13 -14.32
N GLN A 44 5.06 -10.83 -14.54
CA GLN A 44 5.81 -11.52 -13.48
C GLN A 44 6.93 -10.61 -13.00
N PHE A 45 7.25 -10.69 -11.71
CA PHE A 45 8.38 -9.97 -11.15
C PHE A 45 9.05 -10.77 -10.04
N ALA A 46 10.29 -10.42 -9.77
CA ALA A 46 10.96 -10.75 -8.52
C ALA A 46 11.67 -9.50 -7.98
N ILE A 47 11.63 -9.33 -6.67
CA ILE A 47 12.36 -8.29 -5.94
C ILE A 47 13.37 -8.91 -4.99
N ARG A 48 14.47 -8.20 -4.73
CA ARG A 48 15.34 -8.49 -3.60
C ARG A 48 14.72 -7.95 -2.32
N GLY A 49 14.93 -8.68 -1.23
CA GLY A 49 14.62 -8.14 0.08
C GLY A 49 15.49 -6.91 0.38
N PRO A 50 14.92 -5.86 1.01
CA PRO A 50 15.66 -4.69 1.43
C PRO A 50 16.86 -5.04 2.32
N ARG A 51 17.96 -4.32 2.15
CA ARG A 51 19.15 -4.44 3.02
C ARG A 51 18.82 -3.98 4.44
N ASP A 52 19.57 -4.52 5.40
CA ASP A 52 19.45 -4.22 6.82
C ASP A 52 18.07 -4.57 7.41
N THR A 53 17.42 -5.61 6.86
CA THR A 53 16.11 -6.12 7.30
C THR A 53 16.09 -7.65 7.35
N GLU A 54 15.09 -8.24 8.01
CA GLU A 54 14.92 -9.72 8.00
C GLU A 54 14.62 -10.33 6.62
N PHE A 55 14.39 -9.49 5.60
CA PHE A 55 14.18 -9.92 4.22
C PHE A 55 15.48 -9.93 3.41
N GLU A 56 16.57 -9.36 3.93
CA GLU A 56 17.82 -9.19 3.20
C GLU A 56 18.34 -10.52 2.62
N GLY A 57 18.73 -10.48 1.34
CA GLY A 57 19.21 -11.65 0.62
C GLY A 57 18.09 -12.52 0.04
N GLY A 58 16.83 -12.31 0.40
CA GLY A 58 15.70 -13.04 -0.18
C GLY A 58 15.40 -12.65 -1.63
N ILE A 59 14.78 -13.57 -2.37
CA ILE A 59 14.26 -13.33 -3.73
C ILE A 59 12.76 -13.61 -3.72
N TYR A 60 11.96 -12.56 -3.80
CA TYR A 60 10.52 -12.64 -3.63
C TYR A 60 9.81 -12.42 -4.96
N HIS A 61 9.20 -13.50 -5.46
CA HIS A 61 8.43 -13.49 -6.68
C HIS A 61 7.01 -13.00 -6.43
N GLY A 62 6.45 -12.37 -7.44
CA GLY A 62 5.09 -11.88 -7.44
C GLY A 62 4.58 -11.63 -8.86
N ARG A 63 3.34 -11.17 -8.93
CA ARG A 63 2.71 -10.75 -10.18
C ARG A 63 2.06 -9.38 -10.08
N ILE A 64 2.04 -8.68 -11.20
CA ILE A 64 1.38 -7.39 -11.37
C ILE A 64 0.20 -7.59 -12.32
N GLN A 65 -0.96 -7.06 -11.94
CA GLN A 65 -2.11 -6.95 -12.82
C GLN A 65 -2.36 -5.48 -13.12
N LEU A 66 -2.27 -5.11 -14.40
CA LEU A 66 -2.56 -3.79 -14.91
C LEU A 66 -4.03 -3.72 -15.35
N PRO A 67 -4.83 -2.75 -14.88
CA PRO A 67 -6.19 -2.57 -15.38
C PRO A 67 -6.19 -2.06 -16.83
N ALA A 68 -7.33 -2.18 -17.52
CA ALA A 68 -7.49 -1.69 -18.89
C ALA A 68 -7.31 -0.16 -18.98
N GLU A 69 -7.61 0.55 -17.90
CA GLU A 69 -7.48 2.00 -17.77
C GLU A 69 -6.10 2.44 -17.29
N TYR A 70 -5.12 1.54 -17.18
CA TYR A 70 -3.74 1.90 -16.84
C TYR A 70 -3.20 2.95 -17.85
N PRO A 71 -2.50 4.02 -17.42
CA PRO A 71 -2.05 4.32 -16.06
C PRO A 71 -3.01 5.20 -15.25
N PHE A 72 -4.24 5.45 -15.70
CA PHE A 72 -5.20 6.25 -14.93
C PHE A 72 -5.75 5.53 -13.71
N LYS A 73 -5.73 4.20 -13.72
CA LYS A 73 -5.95 3.36 -12.53
C LYS A 73 -4.66 2.63 -12.13
N PRO A 74 -4.41 2.45 -10.84
CA PRO A 74 -3.21 1.79 -10.32
C PRO A 74 -3.15 0.29 -10.63
N PRO A 75 -1.95 -0.30 -10.63
CA PRO A 75 -1.77 -1.74 -10.69
C PRO A 75 -2.20 -2.45 -9.38
N SER A 76 -2.41 -3.77 -9.47
CA SER A 76 -2.55 -4.66 -8.31
C SER A 76 -1.33 -5.58 -8.20
N PHE A 77 -0.82 -5.77 -6.98
CA PHE A 77 0.32 -6.65 -6.67
C PHE A 77 -0.09 -7.84 -5.82
N MET A 78 0.51 -8.99 -6.08
CA MET A 78 0.39 -10.20 -5.26
C MET A 78 1.76 -10.87 -5.18
N LEU A 79 2.20 -11.26 -3.98
CA LEU A 79 3.39 -12.10 -3.84
C LEU A 79 3.04 -13.59 -4.00
N LEU A 80 3.96 -14.33 -4.60
CA LEU A 80 3.92 -15.77 -4.77
C LEU A 80 4.86 -16.47 -3.80
N THR A 81 5.97 -15.81 -3.44
CA THR A 81 6.93 -16.32 -2.46
C THR A 81 6.44 -16.05 -1.03
N PRO A 82 6.29 -17.08 -0.17
CA PRO A 82 6.03 -16.88 1.26
C PRO A 82 7.17 -16.09 1.92
N ASN A 83 6.82 -15.06 2.69
CA ASN A 83 7.78 -14.13 3.27
C ASN A 83 7.45 -13.70 4.72
N GLY A 84 6.26 -14.07 5.24
CA GLY A 84 5.86 -13.73 6.62
C GLY A 84 5.46 -12.27 6.84
N ARG A 85 5.38 -11.46 5.78
CA ARG A 85 4.85 -10.08 5.77
C ARG A 85 3.56 -9.95 4.97
N PHE A 86 3.45 -10.66 3.85
CA PHE A 86 2.29 -10.67 2.96
C PHE A 86 1.78 -12.08 2.74
N GLU A 87 0.47 -12.25 2.88
CA GLU A 87 -0.24 -13.45 2.48
C GLU A 87 -0.08 -13.67 0.97
N THR A 88 0.29 -14.89 0.58
CA THR A 88 0.55 -15.18 -0.83
C THR A 88 -0.74 -15.14 -1.64
N GLN A 89 -0.63 -14.78 -2.93
CA GLN A 89 -1.74 -14.65 -3.88
C GLN A 89 -2.86 -13.70 -3.43
N THR A 90 -2.63 -12.90 -2.39
CA THR A 90 -3.55 -11.89 -1.89
C THR A 90 -3.14 -10.52 -2.39
N LYS A 91 -4.11 -9.70 -2.79
CA LYS A 91 -3.83 -8.33 -3.26
C LYS A 91 -3.24 -7.50 -2.13
N ILE A 92 -2.08 -6.89 -2.39
CA ILE A 92 -1.40 -6.04 -1.42
C ILE A 92 -2.01 -4.64 -1.46
N CYS A 93 -2.40 -4.15 -0.30
CA CYS A 93 -2.89 -2.80 -0.10
C CYS A 93 -1.70 -1.88 0.20
N LEU A 94 -1.36 -1.02 -0.76
CA LEU A 94 -0.34 0.02 -0.64
C LEU A 94 -1.02 1.36 -0.95
N SER A 95 -0.49 2.47 -0.44
CA SER A 95 -0.90 3.81 -0.89
C SER A 95 -0.75 4.00 -2.40
N ILE A 96 0.08 3.16 -3.05
CA ILE A 96 0.31 3.16 -4.50
C ILE A 96 -0.44 2.04 -5.24
N SER A 97 -1.26 1.23 -4.57
CA SER A 97 -2.02 0.14 -5.21
C SER A 97 -3.49 0.49 -5.35
N ASN A 98 -4.24 -0.35 -6.07
CA ASN A 98 -5.70 -0.20 -6.27
C ASN A 98 -6.55 -0.16 -4.99
N HIS A 99 -5.95 -0.29 -3.82
CA HIS A 99 -6.65 -0.06 -2.55
C HIS A 99 -6.80 1.43 -2.22
N HIS A 100 -5.90 2.29 -2.69
CA HIS A 100 -5.89 3.75 -2.50
C HIS A 100 -5.77 4.49 -3.84
N PRO A 101 -6.76 4.38 -4.73
CA PRO A 101 -6.70 5.00 -6.06
C PRO A 101 -6.54 6.52 -6.04
N GLU A 102 -6.93 7.19 -4.94
CA GLU A 102 -6.78 8.64 -4.72
C GLU A 102 -5.33 9.09 -4.59
N HIS A 103 -4.43 8.20 -4.18
CA HIS A 103 -3.01 8.51 -4.00
C HIS A 103 -2.16 8.13 -5.21
N TRP A 104 -2.71 7.30 -6.11
CA TRP A 104 -2.03 6.92 -7.35
C TRP A 104 -1.90 8.11 -8.31
N GLN A 105 -0.69 8.31 -8.84
CA GLN A 105 -0.43 9.29 -9.88
C GLN A 105 -0.18 8.59 -11.21
N PRO A 106 -0.89 8.92 -12.32
CA PRO A 106 -0.65 8.30 -13.62
C PRO A 106 0.76 8.51 -14.20
N SER A 107 1.54 9.42 -13.63
CA SER A 107 2.96 9.61 -13.93
C SER A 107 3.85 8.49 -13.37
N TRP A 108 3.39 7.75 -12.36
CA TRP A 108 4.11 6.60 -11.81
C TRP A 108 4.04 5.41 -12.76
N SER A 109 5.13 4.66 -12.84
CA SER A 109 5.34 3.47 -13.68
C SER A 109 5.40 2.19 -12.84
N VAL A 110 5.40 1.04 -13.51
CA VAL A 110 5.70 -0.27 -12.89
C VAL A 110 7.02 -0.23 -12.12
N ARG A 111 8.07 0.39 -12.67
CA ARG A 111 9.35 0.58 -11.98
C ARG A 111 9.17 1.29 -10.64
N THR A 112 8.53 2.46 -10.63
CA THR A 112 8.36 3.23 -9.39
C THR A 112 7.52 2.47 -8.37
N ALA A 113 6.54 1.69 -8.84
CA ALA A 113 5.70 0.88 -7.97
C ALA A 113 6.46 -0.30 -7.35
N LEU A 114 7.37 -0.95 -8.09
CA LEU A 114 8.26 -1.99 -7.56
C LEU A 114 9.24 -1.43 -6.51
N VAL A 115 9.82 -0.25 -6.75
CA VAL A 115 10.69 0.43 -5.76
C VAL A 115 9.92 0.71 -4.46
N ALA A 116 8.69 1.21 -4.58
CA ALA A 116 7.85 1.44 -3.42
C ALA A 116 7.43 0.14 -2.70
N LEU A 117 7.18 -0.95 -3.43
CA LEU A 117 6.92 -2.26 -2.82
C LEU A 117 8.12 -2.76 -2.00
N ILE A 118 9.34 -2.60 -2.52
CA ILE A 118 10.59 -2.93 -1.80
C ILE A 118 10.68 -2.10 -0.51
N ALA A 119 10.54 -0.78 -0.63
CA ALA A 119 10.62 0.14 0.52
C ALA A 119 9.52 -0.11 1.57
N PHE A 120 8.37 -0.65 1.16
CA PHE A 120 7.26 -0.95 2.06
C PHE A 120 7.41 -2.30 2.79
N MET A 121 8.20 -3.22 2.26
CA MET A 121 8.37 -4.58 2.81
C MET A 121 8.74 -4.63 4.30
N PRO A 122 9.66 -3.80 4.84
CA PRO A 122 10.05 -3.85 6.25
C PRO A 122 9.16 -3.02 7.18
N THR A 123 8.10 -2.40 6.65
CA THR A 123 7.17 -1.62 7.48
C THR A 123 6.27 -2.52 8.30
N ASN A 124 5.82 -2.01 9.45
CA ASN A 124 4.90 -2.73 10.34
C ASN A 124 3.59 -3.10 9.60
N PRO A 125 3.09 -4.34 9.73
CA PRO A 125 1.82 -4.77 9.13
C PRO A 125 0.60 -3.94 9.52
N ASN A 126 0.58 -3.34 10.72
CA ASN A 126 -0.53 -2.52 11.23
C ASN A 126 -1.93 -3.16 11.05
N GLY A 127 -2.01 -4.50 11.00
CA GLY A 127 -3.27 -5.23 10.77
C GLY A 127 -3.92 -5.03 9.40
N ALA A 128 -3.20 -4.49 8.40
CA ALA A 128 -3.76 -4.28 7.07
C ALA A 128 -4.15 -5.61 6.39
N LEU A 129 -5.18 -5.58 5.53
CA LEU A 129 -5.69 -6.77 4.85
C LEU A 129 -4.58 -7.48 4.05
N GLY A 130 -4.42 -8.79 4.27
CA GLY A 130 -3.39 -9.61 3.63
C GLY A 130 -1.98 -9.44 4.22
N SER A 131 -1.85 -8.70 5.33
CA SER A 131 -0.59 -8.63 6.08
C SER A 131 -0.46 -9.78 7.06
N LEU A 132 0.78 -10.28 7.20
CA LEU A 132 1.18 -11.29 8.17
C LEU A 132 2.21 -10.67 9.13
N ASP A 133 2.23 -11.16 10.38
CA ASP A 133 3.16 -10.67 11.40
C ASP A 133 3.97 -11.82 12.03
N TYR A 134 4.78 -12.47 11.19
CA TYR A 134 5.66 -13.55 11.63
C TYR A 134 6.84 -12.97 12.43
N LYS A 135 7.39 -13.78 13.35
CA LYS A 135 8.60 -13.39 14.08
C LYS A 135 9.79 -13.26 13.14
N LYS A 136 10.80 -12.48 13.54
CA LYS A 136 12.00 -12.23 12.73
C LYS A 136 12.71 -13.52 12.34
N GLU A 137 12.81 -14.49 13.25
CA GLU A 137 13.48 -15.76 13.02
C GLU A 137 12.77 -16.60 11.94
N GLU A 138 11.43 -16.57 11.93
CA GLU A 138 10.62 -17.26 10.94
C GLU A 138 10.74 -16.59 9.56
N ARG A 139 10.78 -15.24 9.52
CA ARG A 139 11.03 -14.49 8.29
C ARG A 139 12.40 -14.81 7.70
N LEU A 140 13.45 -14.90 8.52
CA LEU A 140 14.80 -15.29 8.07
C LEU A 140 14.83 -16.70 7.44
N ALA A 141 14.10 -17.67 8.03
CA ALA A 141 13.98 -19.01 7.46
C ALA A 141 13.30 -18.97 6.07
N LEU A 142 12.26 -18.15 5.90
CA LEU A 142 11.60 -17.93 4.61
C LEU A 142 12.52 -17.21 3.60
N THR A 143 13.32 -16.26 4.06
CA THR A 143 14.33 -15.57 3.25
C THR A 143 15.32 -16.55 2.64
N ILE A 144 15.86 -17.50 3.43
CA ILE A 144 16.74 -18.55 2.92
C ILE A 144 16.02 -19.43 1.89
N LYS A 145 14.79 -19.86 2.21
CA LYS A 145 13.98 -20.71 1.32
C LYS A 145 13.65 -20.03 -0.01
N SER A 146 13.41 -18.73 0.01
CA SER A 146 13.05 -17.93 -1.18
C SER A 146 14.10 -18.00 -2.30
N ARG A 147 15.36 -18.26 -1.96
CA ARG A 147 16.48 -18.37 -2.91
C ARG A 147 16.67 -19.77 -3.50
N GLN A 148 16.13 -20.79 -2.85
CA GLN A 148 16.42 -22.18 -3.19
C GLN A 148 15.70 -22.62 -4.48
N ALA A 149 14.48 -22.11 -4.67
CA ALA A 149 13.69 -22.39 -5.85
C ALA A 149 12.66 -21.29 -6.10
N ALA A 150 12.39 -21.01 -7.36
CA ALA A 150 11.28 -20.18 -7.77
C ALA A 150 9.93 -20.85 -7.40
N PRO A 151 8.88 -20.07 -7.07
CA PRO A 151 7.56 -20.64 -6.78
C PRO A 151 6.97 -21.31 -8.02
N LYS A 152 6.12 -22.31 -7.80
CA LYS A 152 5.37 -22.97 -8.87
C LYS A 152 3.99 -22.34 -9.04
N TYR A 153 3.73 -21.75 -10.21
CA TYR A 153 2.52 -20.97 -10.44
C TYR A 153 2.11 -20.87 -11.92
N GLY A 154 0.83 -21.20 -12.18
CA GLY A 154 0.16 -20.97 -13.46
C GLY A 154 0.55 -21.95 -14.58
N THR A 155 0.55 -21.44 -15.81
CA THR A 155 0.80 -22.22 -17.04
C THR A 155 2.29 -22.52 -17.23
N PRO A 156 2.67 -23.50 -18.08
CA PRO A 156 4.07 -23.79 -18.38
C PRO A 156 4.87 -22.57 -18.88
N ASP A 157 4.29 -21.74 -19.74
CA ASP A 157 4.96 -20.54 -20.26
C ASP A 157 5.19 -19.50 -19.15
N ARG A 158 4.20 -19.32 -18.26
CA ARG A 158 4.35 -18.47 -17.08
C ARG A 158 5.43 -19.02 -16.15
N GLN A 159 5.46 -20.33 -15.94
CA GLN A 159 6.47 -20.96 -15.10
C GLN A 159 7.87 -20.75 -15.66
N LYS A 160 8.04 -20.88 -16.98
CA LYS A 160 9.31 -20.61 -17.66
C LYS A 160 9.78 -19.18 -17.43
N LEU A 161 8.88 -18.20 -17.51
CA LEU A 161 9.18 -16.80 -17.23
C LEU A 161 9.58 -16.57 -15.77
N ILE A 162 8.88 -17.21 -14.82
CA ILE A 162 9.21 -17.16 -13.38
C ILE A 162 10.60 -17.75 -13.13
N ASP A 163 10.90 -18.90 -13.73
CA ASP A 163 12.19 -19.56 -13.59
C ASP A 163 13.32 -18.69 -14.21
N GLU A 164 13.11 -18.08 -15.38
CA GLU A 164 14.05 -17.14 -16.02
C GLU A 164 14.36 -15.92 -15.14
N ILE A 165 13.30 -15.29 -14.60
CA ILE A 165 13.45 -14.16 -13.68
C ILE A 165 14.24 -14.59 -12.43
N HIS A 166 14.01 -15.79 -11.91
CA HIS A 166 14.70 -16.27 -10.72
C HIS A 166 16.20 -16.44 -10.96
N GLU A 167 16.57 -17.09 -12.06
CA GLU A 167 17.98 -17.29 -12.44
C GLU A 167 18.68 -15.95 -12.67
N TYR A 168 18.03 -15.00 -13.34
CA TYR A 168 18.57 -13.65 -13.49
C TYR A 168 18.81 -13.00 -12.12
N MET A 169 17.83 -13.03 -11.23
CA MET A 169 17.97 -12.42 -9.90
C MET A 169 19.09 -13.08 -9.08
N LEU A 170 19.24 -14.41 -9.15
CA LEU A 170 20.33 -15.13 -8.52
C LEU A 170 21.70 -14.71 -9.09
N SER A 171 21.81 -14.57 -10.42
CA SER A 171 23.07 -14.19 -11.08
C SER A 171 23.56 -12.80 -10.67
N LYS A 172 22.66 -11.93 -10.20
CA LYS A 172 22.96 -10.57 -9.77
C LYS A 172 23.05 -10.44 -8.25
N ALA A 173 22.55 -11.41 -7.49
CA ALA A 173 22.44 -11.32 -6.04
C ALA A 173 23.80 -11.53 -5.37
N PRO A 174 24.14 -10.75 -4.33
CA PRO A 174 25.31 -11.04 -3.51
C PRO A 174 25.19 -12.42 -2.84
N PRO A 175 26.32 -13.07 -2.51
CA PRO A 175 26.33 -14.27 -1.68
C PRO A 175 25.59 -14.00 -0.35
N VAL A 176 24.83 -14.99 0.14
CA VAL A 176 24.10 -14.86 1.40
C VAL A 176 25.09 -14.63 2.55
N PRO A 177 24.86 -13.65 3.43
CA PRO A 177 25.60 -13.55 4.69
C PRO A 177 25.44 -14.87 5.46
N GLN A 178 26.51 -15.64 5.60
CA GLN A 178 26.45 -16.82 6.46
C GLN A 178 26.32 -16.36 7.90
N LEU A 179 25.28 -16.83 8.61
CA LEU A 179 25.21 -16.72 10.05
C LEU A 179 26.37 -17.54 10.64
N THR A 180 27.48 -16.89 10.96
CA THR A 180 28.53 -17.50 11.77
C THR A 180 28.02 -17.65 13.19
N PRO A 181 27.97 -18.86 13.77
CA PRO A 181 27.62 -19.04 15.17
C PRO A 181 28.83 -18.65 16.03
N SER A 182 28.99 -17.36 16.31
CA SER A 182 29.92 -16.87 17.33
C SER A 182 29.44 -15.52 17.83
N GLU A 183 29.52 -15.34 19.15
CA GLU A 183 29.12 -14.15 19.92
C GLU A 183 27.64 -14.09 20.40
N SER A 184 27.25 -15.11 21.16
CA SER A 184 26.37 -14.90 22.31
C SER A 184 26.71 -15.93 23.38
N SER A 185 27.72 -15.65 24.18
CA SER A 185 27.92 -16.23 25.51
C SER A 185 28.97 -15.41 26.23
N GLN A 186 28.54 -14.48 27.07
CA GLN A 186 29.26 -14.07 28.28
C GLN A 186 28.28 -13.31 29.17
N GLU A 187 27.59 -14.05 30.04
CA GLU A 187 27.11 -13.50 31.31
C GLU A 187 28.32 -13.24 32.22
N PRO A 188 28.39 -12.11 32.95
CA PRO A 188 29.44 -11.90 33.93
C PRO A 188 29.06 -12.60 35.23
N SER A 189 29.82 -13.65 35.55
CA SER A 189 29.81 -14.28 36.86
C SER A 189 30.61 -13.45 37.85
N SER A 190 29.98 -13.22 39.00
CA SER A 190 30.55 -12.68 40.23
C SER A 190 31.75 -13.50 40.71
N ASN A 191 32.82 -12.83 41.14
CA ASN A 191 33.59 -13.25 42.31
C ASN A 191 34.39 -12.10 42.94
N SER A 192 34.57 -12.29 44.24
CA SER A 192 34.87 -11.37 45.35
C SER A 192 36.32 -10.90 45.50
N GLU A 193 36.43 -9.64 45.98
CA GLU A 193 37.23 -9.08 47.09
C GLU A 193 38.77 -9.21 47.19
N ILE A 194 39.33 -8.20 47.91
CA ILE A 194 40.65 -8.00 48.59
C ILE A 194 41.31 -6.70 48.07
N GLU A 195 41.71 -5.66 48.82
CA GLU A 195 41.82 -5.39 50.28
C GLU A 195 42.08 -3.88 50.54
N SER A 196 41.51 -3.35 51.66
CA SER A 196 42.13 -2.46 52.69
C SER A 196 42.56 -1.00 52.40
N PRO A 197 42.78 -0.11 53.42
CA PRO A 197 42.55 -0.22 54.89
C PRO A 197 41.91 1.01 55.62
N ALA A 198 41.47 0.77 56.88
CA ALA A 198 41.49 1.60 58.12
C ALA A 198 40.89 3.04 58.10
N ASN A 199 40.22 3.61 59.13
CA ASN A 199 40.33 3.47 60.59
C ASN A 199 39.13 4.21 61.28
N SER A 200 38.64 3.70 62.43
CA SER A 200 38.09 4.37 63.66
C SER A 200 37.09 5.56 63.56
N GLN A 201 36.09 5.79 64.44
CA GLN A 201 35.58 5.26 65.72
C GLN A 201 34.30 6.07 66.09
N ASP A 202 33.55 5.59 67.10
CA ASP A 202 32.64 6.31 68.03
C ASP A 202 31.09 6.25 67.88
N ALA A 203 30.52 5.32 68.66
CA ALA A 203 29.62 5.47 69.82
C ALA A 203 28.21 6.12 69.77
N GLU A 204 27.22 5.26 70.07
CA GLU A 204 26.03 5.36 70.95
C GLU A 204 25.08 6.59 70.99
N GLY A 205 23.76 6.29 71.00
CA GLY A 205 22.74 7.19 71.56
C GLY A 205 21.28 6.84 71.22
N VAL A 206 20.54 6.30 72.19
CA VAL A 206 19.12 5.90 72.15
C VAL A 206 18.19 7.09 72.48
N VAL A 207 16.95 7.10 71.93
CA VAL A 207 15.63 7.40 72.57
C VAL A 207 14.63 8.13 71.63
N THR A 208 13.48 7.47 71.50
CA THR A 208 12.10 7.83 71.08
C THR A 208 11.60 9.28 71.29
N ARG A 209 10.83 9.85 70.33
CA ARG A 209 9.34 9.90 70.24
C ARG A 209 8.81 11.02 69.31
N GLU A 210 7.65 10.72 68.71
CA GLU A 210 6.55 11.61 68.27
C GLU A 210 6.49 12.23 66.85
N VAL A 211 5.33 11.97 66.22
CA VAL A 211 4.73 12.40 64.94
C VAL A 211 3.83 13.62 65.28
N PRO A 212 3.63 14.68 64.45
CA PRO A 212 2.81 14.58 63.24
C PRO A 212 2.96 15.62 62.10
N SER A 213 2.18 15.35 61.04
CA SER A 213 1.53 16.27 60.09
C SER A 213 2.17 16.54 58.70
N ASN A 214 1.37 16.16 57.69
CA ASN A 214 1.39 16.43 56.23
C ASN A 214 1.27 17.95 55.93
N PRO A 215 1.25 18.48 54.67
CA PRO A 215 1.24 17.81 53.36
C PRO A 215 2.10 18.47 52.23
N GLU A 216 1.94 17.87 51.04
CA GLU A 216 2.42 18.22 49.70
C GLU A 216 2.34 19.70 49.26
N VAL A 217 3.38 20.10 48.51
CA VAL A 217 3.45 21.20 47.53
C VAL A 217 4.08 20.55 46.29
N GLY A 218 3.61 20.68 45.05
CA GLY A 218 2.63 21.55 44.44
C GLY A 218 3.09 21.77 43.00
N GLU A 219 2.36 21.24 42.01
CA GLU A 219 2.50 21.65 40.62
C GLU A 219 1.15 22.20 40.14
N ARG A 220 1.13 23.50 39.88
CA ARG A 220 0.21 24.16 38.96
C ARG A 220 0.94 25.32 38.30
N ILE A 221 1.04 25.29 36.98
CA ILE A 221 0.70 26.45 36.15
C ILE A 221 -0.23 25.97 35.03
N ILE A 222 -1.35 26.68 34.94
CA ILE A 222 -2.49 26.60 34.04
C ILE A 222 -2.34 27.77 33.04
N GLU A 223 -2.80 27.60 31.80
CA GLU A 223 -3.81 28.45 31.13
C GLU A 223 -4.03 27.91 29.71
N GLU A 224 -5.18 27.34 29.30
CA GLU A 224 -6.59 27.82 29.35
C GLU A 224 -6.80 29.01 28.39
N VAL A 225 -7.80 29.13 27.49
CA VAL A 225 -8.88 28.32 26.87
C VAL A 225 -9.43 29.16 25.69
N GLN A 226 -10.42 28.63 24.95
CA GLN A 226 -11.74 29.27 24.68
C GLN A 226 -12.18 29.19 23.21
N GLU A 227 -13.40 28.79 22.82
CA GLU A 227 -14.52 28.03 23.40
C GLU A 227 -15.49 27.64 22.25
N VAL A 228 -16.26 26.59 22.56
CA VAL A 228 -17.56 26.01 22.15
C VAL A 228 -18.66 26.95 21.54
N PRO A 229 -19.80 26.44 20.97
CA PRO A 229 -20.79 25.65 21.73
C PRO A 229 -21.60 24.50 21.09
N ASP A 230 -22.08 23.70 22.07
CA ASP A 230 -22.97 22.54 22.15
C ASP A 230 -24.42 22.74 21.67
N ASN A 231 -25.14 21.62 21.47
CA ASN A 231 -26.44 21.43 22.15
C ASN A 231 -26.83 19.94 22.35
N ALA A 232 -27.73 19.72 23.31
CA ALA A 232 -27.89 18.57 24.20
C ALA A 232 -28.84 17.41 23.78
N ASN A 233 -28.68 16.33 24.57
CA ASN A 233 -29.39 15.03 24.74
C ASN A 233 -30.93 15.17 25.04
N PRO A 234 -31.79 14.10 25.20
CA PRO A 234 -31.52 12.84 25.94
C PRO A 234 -32.20 11.51 25.49
N HIS A 235 -31.73 10.41 26.09
CA HIS A 235 -32.22 9.01 26.10
C HIS A 235 -33.57 8.80 26.84
N PRO A 236 -34.25 7.63 26.69
CA PRO A 236 -34.19 6.59 27.75
C PRO A 236 -34.22 5.09 27.30
N THR A 237 -33.54 4.25 28.11
CA THR A 237 -33.84 2.89 28.68
C THR A 237 -34.94 2.00 28.05
N GLY A 238 -34.88 0.65 27.91
CA GLY A 238 -33.92 -0.40 28.26
C GLY A 238 -34.50 -1.84 28.08
N VAL A 239 -33.70 -2.86 28.45
CA VAL A 239 -34.04 -4.20 29.03
C VAL A 239 -34.52 -5.39 28.13
N ARG A 240 -33.69 -6.47 28.16
CA ARG A 240 -33.90 -7.95 28.16
C ARG A 240 -34.44 -8.77 26.96
N ALA A 241 -33.64 -9.81 26.67
CA ALA A 241 -33.93 -11.26 26.65
C ALA A 241 -34.52 -11.95 25.40
N SER A 242 -33.69 -12.86 24.87
CA SER A 242 -33.92 -14.26 24.48
C SER A 242 -35.02 -14.63 23.47
N ARG A 243 -34.58 -15.25 22.35
CA ARG A 243 -35.14 -16.54 21.89
C ARG A 243 -34.26 -17.22 20.84
N GLU A 244 -33.91 -18.47 21.13
CA GLU A 244 -33.42 -19.47 20.18
C GLU A 244 -34.53 -19.86 19.19
N VAL A 245 -34.18 -20.20 17.94
CA VAL A 245 -34.66 -21.41 17.23
C VAL A 245 -33.62 -21.81 16.18
N SER A 246 -33.06 -23.01 16.33
CA SER A 246 -32.42 -23.78 15.26
C SER A 246 -33.50 -24.53 14.46
N PHE A 247 -33.39 -24.60 13.13
CA PHE A 247 -33.81 -25.82 12.41
C PHE A 247 -33.10 -25.97 11.05
N SER A 248 -32.98 -27.24 10.69
CA SER A 248 -32.08 -27.91 9.75
C SER A 248 -32.60 -28.06 8.31
N GLY A 249 -31.67 -28.10 7.36
CA GLY A 249 -31.61 -29.15 6.31
C GLY A 249 -32.30 -28.89 4.95
N PRO A 250 -31.84 -29.57 3.87
CA PRO A 250 -31.83 -29.03 2.50
C PRO A 250 -32.89 -29.67 1.58
N THR A 251 -33.23 -29.02 0.46
CA THR A 251 -33.89 -29.66 -0.69
C THR A 251 -33.55 -28.94 -2.00
N GLU A 252 -33.03 -29.71 -2.96
CA GLU A 252 -32.84 -29.33 -4.37
C GLU A 252 -34.18 -29.14 -5.11
N GLN A 253 -34.29 -28.07 -5.90
CA GLN A 253 -35.21 -28.00 -7.05
C GLN A 253 -34.56 -27.25 -8.23
N LEU A 254 -34.74 -27.83 -9.43
CA LEU A 254 -34.18 -27.43 -10.73
C LEU A 254 -34.93 -26.25 -11.41
N LEU A 255 -34.15 -25.36 -12.06
CA LEU A 255 -34.40 -24.46 -13.23
C LEU A 255 -35.46 -23.32 -13.10
N PRO A 256 -35.37 -22.16 -13.82
CA PRO A 256 -34.45 -21.80 -14.91
C PRO A 256 -33.77 -20.40 -14.87
N LYS A 257 -32.78 -20.28 -15.76
CA LYS A 257 -31.97 -19.10 -16.14
C LYS A 257 -32.83 -17.88 -16.54
N PRO A 258 -32.56 -16.65 -16.06
CA PRO A 258 -33.20 -15.46 -16.61
C PRO A 258 -32.45 -14.97 -17.86
N GLU A 259 -33.19 -14.91 -18.96
CA GLU A 259 -32.82 -14.24 -20.21
C GLU A 259 -32.79 -12.71 -20.06
N THR A 260 -31.88 -12.13 -20.83
CA THR A 260 -31.58 -10.70 -20.96
C THR A 260 -32.79 -9.92 -21.47
N ARG A 261 -33.39 -9.08 -20.62
CA ARG A 261 -34.39 -8.08 -21.05
C ARG A 261 -33.68 -6.86 -21.61
N VAL A 262 -33.67 -6.73 -22.93
CA VAL A 262 -33.26 -5.52 -23.66
C VAL A 262 -34.23 -4.39 -23.32
N GLN A 263 -33.76 -3.36 -22.60
CA GLN A 263 -34.50 -2.11 -22.41
C GLN A 263 -34.23 -1.17 -23.60
N LYS A 264 -35.30 -0.57 -24.13
CA LYS A 264 -35.30 0.35 -25.28
C LYS A 264 -34.93 1.77 -24.79
N PRO A 265 -34.10 2.56 -25.51
CA PRO A 265 -33.66 3.87 -25.03
C PRO A 265 -34.74 4.91 -25.36
N ALA A 266 -35.43 5.43 -24.33
CA ALA A 266 -36.40 6.51 -24.51
C ALA A 266 -35.97 7.84 -23.86
N ASP A 267 -34.87 7.89 -23.10
CA ASP A 267 -34.55 9.08 -22.28
C ASP A 267 -33.32 9.88 -22.74
N ASP A 268 -32.56 9.42 -23.74
CA ASP A 268 -31.33 10.12 -24.17
C ASP A 268 -31.61 11.44 -24.91
N ARG A 269 -32.81 11.61 -25.48
CA ARG A 269 -33.13 12.82 -26.25
C ARG A 269 -33.25 14.03 -25.33
N LEU A 270 -33.93 13.92 -24.20
CA LEU A 270 -34.17 15.06 -23.31
C LEU A 270 -32.87 15.65 -22.73
N PHE A 271 -31.92 14.80 -22.34
CA PHE A 271 -30.60 15.25 -21.88
C PHE A 271 -29.77 15.89 -22.99
N THR A 272 -29.91 15.40 -24.23
CA THR A 272 -29.20 15.98 -25.39
C THR A 272 -29.71 17.39 -25.71
N TRP A 273 -31.03 17.63 -25.67
CA TRP A 273 -31.61 18.96 -25.89
C TRP A 273 -31.26 19.95 -24.78
N ALA A 274 -31.18 19.50 -23.52
CA ALA A 274 -30.76 20.33 -22.40
C ALA A 274 -29.28 20.78 -22.53
N ALA A 275 -28.39 19.87 -22.95
CA ALA A 275 -26.98 20.18 -23.20
C ALA A 275 -26.80 21.17 -24.38
N VAL A 276 -27.59 21.01 -25.45
CA VAL A 276 -27.59 21.95 -26.59
C VAL A 276 -28.13 23.32 -26.17
N GLY A 277 -29.18 23.38 -25.37
CA GLY A 277 -29.71 24.64 -24.83
C GLY A 277 -28.68 25.37 -23.96
N LEU A 278 -27.97 24.65 -23.09
CA LEU A 278 -26.95 25.23 -22.21
C LEU A 278 -25.76 25.79 -22.99
N THR A 279 -25.31 25.09 -24.03
CA THR A 279 -24.19 25.56 -24.87
C THR A 279 -24.55 26.82 -25.66
N ILE A 280 -25.77 26.91 -26.21
CA ILE A 280 -26.26 28.13 -26.90
C ILE A 280 -26.36 29.31 -25.92
N ALA A 281 -26.85 29.08 -24.71
CA ALA A 281 -26.96 30.12 -23.69
C ALA A 281 -25.57 30.67 -23.29
N ILE A 282 -24.57 29.80 -23.11
CA ILE A 282 -23.19 30.21 -22.82
C ILE A 282 -22.63 31.04 -23.98
N LEU A 283 -22.81 30.61 -25.23
CA LEU A 283 -22.31 31.35 -26.39
C LEU A 283 -22.95 32.74 -26.51
N ALA A 284 -24.26 32.86 -26.25
CA ALA A 284 -24.97 34.13 -26.25
C ALA A 284 -24.47 35.07 -25.14
N LEU A 285 -24.16 34.55 -23.95
CA LEU A 285 -23.58 35.34 -22.86
C LEU A 285 -22.17 35.83 -23.18
N LEU A 286 -21.35 35.01 -23.85
CA LEU A 286 -20.01 35.39 -24.31
C LEU A 286 -20.07 36.46 -25.41
N LEU A 287 -20.98 36.33 -26.37
CA LEU A 287 -21.24 37.36 -27.39
C LEU A 287 -21.73 38.66 -26.77
N LYS A 288 -22.67 38.61 -25.82
CA LYS A 288 -23.14 39.80 -25.10
C LYS A 288 -22.03 40.46 -24.30
N LYS A 289 -21.15 39.69 -23.66
CA LYS A 289 -19.97 40.20 -22.94
C LYS A 289 -18.98 40.85 -23.91
N PHE A 290 -18.76 40.26 -25.07
CA PHE A 290 -17.88 40.80 -26.11
C PHE A 290 -18.43 42.12 -26.71
N MET A 291 -19.73 42.18 -26.99
CA MET A 291 -20.39 43.41 -27.48
C MET A 291 -20.37 44.52 -26.42
N LYS A 292 -20.56 44.17 -25.14
CA LYS A 292 -20.47 45.15 -24.04
C LYS A 292 -19.03 45.64 -23.83
N SER A 293 -18.03 44.79 -24.10
CA SER A 293 -16.61 45.14 -24.00
C SER A 293 -16.10 45.96 -25.19
N SER A 294 -16.72 45.89 -26.36
CA SER A 294 -16.30 46.60 -27.58
C SER A 294 -16.98 47.97 -27.77
N GLY A 295 -17.89 48.35 -26.88
CA GLY A 295 -18.67 49.59 -26.98
C GLY A 295 -18.10 50.84 -26.29
N HIS A 296 -16.82 50.87 -25.88
CA HIS A 296 -16.19 52.10 -25.35
C HIS A 296 -14.99 52.51 -26.21
N GLY A 297 -15.25 53.29 -27.26
CA GLY A 297 -14.20 53.82 -28.12
C GLY A 297 -14.73 54.60 -29.31
N ALA A 298 -15.55 55.63 -29.08
CA ALA A 298 -15.92 56.59 -30.11
C ALA A 298 -16.19 57.97 -29.51
N VAL A 299 -15.14 58.75 -29.22
CA VAL A 299 -15.25 60.18 -28.91
C VAL A 299 -13.98 60.91 -29.40
N PHE A 300 -14.16 61.69 -30.47
CA PHE A 300 -13.52 62.97 -30.83
C PHE A 300 -12.06 63.03 -31.30
N MET A 301 -11.89 63.34 -32.60
CA MET A 301 -11.03 64.45 -33.04
C MET A 301 -11.81 65.27 -34.08
N ASP A 302 -12.22 66.48 -33.69
CA ASP A 302 -12.73 67.51 -34.60
C ASP A 302 -11.67 68.61 -34.68
N GLY A 303 -11.54 69.20 -35.88
CA GLY A 303 -10.35 69.96 -36.29
C GLY A 303 -10.37 71.48 -36.07
N SER A 304 -9.28 72.07 -36.59
CA SER A 304 -8.94 73.50 -36.80
C SER A 304 -8.37 74.28 -35.62
#